data_AF-A0A2B7USV8-F1
#
_entry.id   AF-A0A2B7USV8-F1
#
_cell.length_a   1.000
_cell.length_b   1.000
_cell.length_c   1.000
_cell.angle_alpha   90.00
_cell.angle_beta   90.00
_cell.angle_gamma   90.00
#
_symmetry.space_group_name_H-M   'P 1'
#
loop_
_entity.id
_entity.type
_entity.pdbx_description
1 polymer ?
#
loop_
_entity_poly.entity_id
_entity_poly.type
_entity_poly.pdbx_seq_one_letter_code
_entity_poly.pdbx_strand_id
1 'polypeptide(L)'
;KLYENLNEMPFYIEEFVEYKELHDASPSTLLNYVYDFRVFFNWLLSEQIIELKPIKDISFSDLENLKKKDVENFMRFLKLQQNMQNSSVNRKISALKSLFKYLTSLSENDEGECYFYRNVMA
;
A
#
# COMPACT_ATOMS: atom_id res chain seq x y z
N LYS A 1 13.76 12.32 -6.90
CA LYS A 1 12.41 12.39 -6.30
C LYS A 1 11.74 11.04 -6.09
N LEU A 2 11.41 10.23 -7.11
CA LEU A 2 10.76 8.91 -6.88
C LEU A 2 11.62 8.00 -6.00
N TYR A 3 12.86 7.73 -6.43
CA TYR A 3 13.82 6.92 -5.68
C TYR A 3 14.13 7.46 -4.27
N GLU A 4 14.19 8.79 -4.10
CA GLU A 4 14.33 9.40 -2.76
C GLU A 4 13.14 9.07 -1.84
N ASN A 5 11.92 8.98 -2.39
CA ASN A 5 10.73 8.63 -1.62
C ASN A 5 10.66 7.13 -1.31
N LEU A 6 11.31 6.28 -2.12
CA LEU A 6 11.37 4.83 -1.90
C LEU A 6 12.29 4.45 -0.74
N ASN A 7 13.34 5.23 -0.48
CA ASN A 7 14.26 4.98 0.65
C ASN A 7 13.58 4.94 2.03
N GLU A 8 12.37 5.49 2.15
CA GLU A 8 11.59 5.51 3.39
C GLU A 8 10.42 4.50 3.38
N MET A 9 10.27 3.73 2.30
CA MET A 9 9.25 2.71 2.14
C MET A 9 9.77 1.33 2.50
N PRO A 10 8.89 0.38 2.85
CA PRO A 10 9.25 -1.03 2.92
C PRO A 10 9.81 -1.54 1.60
N PHE A 11 10.72 -2.53 1.67
CA PHE A 11 11.36 -3.12 0.50
C PHE A 11 10.33 -3.62 -0.54
N TYR A 12 9.21 -4.21 -0.10
CA TYR A 12 8.17 -4.73 -1.01
C TYR A 12 7.43 -3.64 -1.79
N ILE A 13 7.56 -2.36 -1.40
CA ILE A 13 7.04 -1.23 -2.18
C ILE A 13 8.00 -0.88 -3.32
N GLU A 14 9.30 -1.02 -3.10
CA GLU A 14 10.31 -0.86 -4.15
C GLU A 14 10.11 -1.93 -5.22
N GLU A 15 10.01 -3.21 -4.83
CA GLU A 15 9.73 -4.32 -5.75
C GLU A 15 8.40 -4.14 -6.50
N PHE A 16 7.35 -3.65 -5.83
CA PHE A 16 6.09 -3.31 -6.49
C PHE A 16 6.27 -2.20 -7.54
N VAL A 17 7.07 -1.17 -7.25
CA VAL A 17 7.32 -0.07 -8.18
C VAL A 17 8.12 -0.55 -9.39
N GLU A 18 9.15 -1.35 -9.18
CA GLU A 18 9.93 -1.99 -10.25
C GLU A 18 9.02 -2.87 -11.13
N TYR A 19 8.18 -3.71 -10.51
CA TYR A 19 7.19 -4.51 -11.22
C TYR A 19 6.28 -3.64 -12.10
N LYS A 20 5.77 -2.52 -11.57
CA LYS A 20 4.90 -1.61 -12.33
C LYS A 20 5.65 -0.86 -13.43
N GLU A 21 6.90 -0.49 -13.20
CA GLU A 21 7.75 0.14 -14.21
C GLU A 21 7.98 -0.79 -15.40
N LEU A 22 8.25 -2.07 -15.15
CA LEU A 22 8.37 -3.12 -16.19
C LEU A 22 7.05 -3.39 -16.93
N HIS A 23 5.92 -2.96 -16.39
CA HIS A 23 4.58 -3.08 -16.98
C HIS A 23 4.04 -1.71 -17.43
N ASP A 24 4.92 -0.86 -17.96
CA ASP A 24 4.62 0.41 -18.65
C ASP A 24 3.92 1.49 -17.79
N ALA A 25 4.02 1.43 -16.46
CA ALA A 25 3.52 2.50 -15.61
C ALA A 25 4.40 3.75 -15.71
N SER A 26 3.79 4.90 -16.00
CA SER A 26 4.53 6.16 -16.11
C SER A 26 5.18 6.58 -14.76
N PRO A 27 6.30 7.33 -14.77
CA PRO A 27 6.93 7.82 -13.54
C PRO A 27 5.99 8.61 -12.62
N SER A 28 5.05 9.35 -13.19
CA SER A 28 4.05 10.10 -12.43
C SER A 28 3.03 9.18 -11.74
N THR A 29 2.65 8.09 -12.41
CA THR A 29 1.78 7.04 -11.86
C THR A 29 2.48 6.33 -10.70
N LEU A 30 3.76 5.96 -10.87
CA LEU A 30 4.57 5.31 -9.84
C LEU A 30 4.69 6.20 -8.59
N LEU A 31 5.00 7.48 -8.78
CA LEU A 31 5.10 8.44 -7.68
C LEU A 31 3.76 8.60 -6.94
N ASN A 32 2.64 8.62 -7.67
CA ASN A 32 1.31 8.68 -7.07
C ASN A 32 1.00 7.42 -6.25
N TYR A 33 1.42 6.23 -6.69
CA TYR A 33 1.30 5.01 -5.88
C TYR A 33 2.05 5.14 -4.56
N VAL A 34 3.32 5.56 -4.60
CA VAL A 34 4.15 5.73 -3.39
C VAL A 34 3.51 6.72 -2.41
N TYR A 35 2.98 7.85 -2.89
CA TYR A 35 2.29 8.80 -2.03
C TYR A 35 0.99 8.23 -1.45
N ASP A 36 0.24 7.43 -2.20
CA ASP A 36 -0.98 6.81 -1.70
C ASP A 36 -0.69 5.77 -0.62
N PHE A 37 0.35 4.96 -0.81
CA PHE A 37 0.81 3.99 0.19
C PHE A 37 1.30 4.67 1.45
N ARG A 38 2.05 5.77 1.31
CA ARG A 38 2.49 6.59 2.46
C ARG A 38 1.32 7.08 3.30
N VAL A 39 0.25 7.56 2.66
CA VAL A 39 -0.96 8.01 3.38
C VAL A 39 -1.60 6.85 4.15
N PHE A 40 -1.66 5.67 3.53
CA PHE A 40 -2.22 4.48 4.17
C PHE A 40 -1.38 3.99 5.35
N PHE A 41 -0.05 3.90 5.21
CA PHE A 41 0.84 3.48 6.29
C PHE A 41 0.84 4.44 7.47
N ASN A 42 0.87 5.76 7.21
CA ASN A 42 0.73 6.74 8.28
C ASN A 42 -0.60 6.59 9.03
N TRP A 43 -1.69 6.31 8.30
CA TRP A 43 -2.99 6.09 8.91
C TRP A 43 -3.02 4.81 9.78
N LEU A 44 -2.43 3.70 9.31
CA LEU A 44 -2.32 2.46 10.10
C LEU A 44 -1.59 2.71 11.43
N LEU A 45 -0.49 3.47 11.38
CA LEU A 45 0.29 3.82 12.56
C LEU A 45 -0.47 4.78 13.48
N SER A 46 -1.13 5.82 12.94
CA SER A 46 -1.84 6.82 13.74
C SER A 46 -3.04 6.24 14.48
N GLU A 47 -3.77 5.31 13.85
CA GLU A 47 -4.89 4.60 14.44
C GLU A 47 -4.46 3.36 15.25
N GLN A 48 -3.15 3.09 15.34
CA GLN A 48 -2.57 1.94 16.05
C GLN A 48 -3.18 0.59 15.60
N ILE A 49 -3.47 0.48 14.30
CA ILE A 49 -3.91 -0.78 13.68
C ILE A 49 -2.75 -1.77 13.61
N ILE A 50 -1.53 -1.24 13.49
CA ILE A 50 -0.27 -1.98 13.54
C ILE A 50 0.64 -1.34 14.60
N GLU A 51 1.70 -2.06 14.99
CA GLU A 51 2.69 -1.54 15.95
C GLU A 51 3.39 -0.29 15.43
N LEU A 52 3.66 0.67 16.34
CA LEU A 52 4.38 1.89 16.00
C LEU A 52 5.84 1.58 15.63
N LYS A 53 6.19 1.86 14.38
CA LYS A 53 7.53 1.67 13.81
C LYS A 53 7.75 2.65 12.64
N PRO A 54 9.01 2.89 12.23
CA PRO A 54 9.27 3.63 11.00
C PRO A 54 8.57 2.97 9.80
N ILE A 55 8.09 3.75 8.83
CA ILE A 55 7.36 3.24 7.66
C ILE A 55 8.16 2.16 6.92
N LYS A 56 9.46 2.37 6.74
CA LYS A 56 10.38 1.40 6.11
C LYS A 56 10.43 0.02 6.78
N ASP A 57 10.04 -0.06 8.05
CA ASP A 57 10.10 -1.29 8.86
C ASP A 57 8.71 -1.96 8.97
N ILE A 58 7.69 -1.45 8.28
CA ILE A 58 6.38 -2.12 8.15
C ILE A 58 6.57 -3.36 7.29
N SER A 59 6.18 -4.52 7.83
CA SER A 59 6.28 -5.82 7.16
C SER A 59 5.02 -6.13 6.34
N PHE A 60 5.12 -7.01 5.34
CA PHE A 60 3.91 -7.49 4.66
C PHE A 60 2.98 -8.29 5.59
N SER A 61 3.51 -8.89 6.67
CA SER A 61 2.70 -9.56 7.72
C SER A 61 1.81 -8.58 8.51
N ASP A 62 2.24 -7.31 8.66
CA ASP A 62 1.38 -6.25 9.22
C ASP A 62 0.16 -6.00 8.32
N LEU A 63 0.28 -6.25 7.00
CA LEU A 63 -0.80 -6.09 6.02
C LEU A 63 -1.71 -7.33 5.89
N GLU A 64 -1.12 -8.53 6.00
CA GLU A 64 -1.81 -9.82 5.90
C GLU A 64 -3.01 -9.93 6.86
N ASN A 65 -2.84 -9.38 8.07
CA ASN A 65 -3.79 -9.51 9.17
C ASN A 65 -4.87 -8.42 9.22
N LEU A 66 -4.85 -7.47 8.27
CA LEU A 66 -5.83 -6.37 8.24
C LEU A 66 -7.25 -6.87 8.02
N LYS A 67 -8.22 -6.35 8.76
CA LYS A 67 -9.62 -6.75 8.66
C LYS A 67 -10.34 -5.87 7.64
N LYS A 68 -11.45 -6.36 7.09
CA LYS A 68 -12.32 -5.58 6.20
C LYS A 68 -12.76 -4.25 6.85
N LYS A 69 -13.04 -4.30 8.14
CA LYS A 69 -13.37 -3.12 8.95
C LYS A 69 -12.26 -2.06 8.95
N ASP A 70 -10.99 -2.46 8.90
CA ASP A 70 -9.87 -1.51 8.86
C ASP A 70 -9.84 -0.78 7.51
N VAL A 71 -10.12 -1.49 6.41
CA VAL A 71 -10.29 -0.88 5.08
C VAL A 71 -11.46 0.10 5.05
N GLU A 72 -12.61 -0.29 5.63
CA GLU A 72 -13.79 0.59 5.75
C GLU A 72 -13.48 1.84 6.59
N ASN A 73 -12.74 1.68 7.69
CA ASN A 73 -12.29 2.79 8.53
C ASN A 73 -11.35 3.73 7.77
N PHE A 74 -10.42 3.20 6.97
CA PHE A 74 -9.56 4.02 6.12
C PHE A 74 -10.36 4.82 5.09
N MET A 75 -11.33 4.18 4.42
CA MET A 75 -12.22 4.89 3.49
C MET A 75 -12.99 6.01 4.19
N ARG A 76 -13.45 5.77 5.42
CA ARG A 76 -14.14 6.77 6.25
C ARG A 76 -13.20 7.90 6.66
N PHE A 77 -11.96 7.61 7.04
CA PHE A 77 -10.92 8.59 7.34
C PHE A 77 -10.69 9.54 6.17
N LEU A 78 -10.49 9.00 4.96
CA LEU A 78 -10.26 9.81 3.76
C LEU A 78 -11.46 10.73 3.45
N LYS A 79 -12.68 10.23 3.60
CA LYS A 79 -13.90 11.01 3.33
C LYS A 79 -14.17 12.08 4.37
N LEU A 80 -14.14 11.71 5.66
CA LEU A 80 -14.64 12.55 6.73
C LEU A 80 -13.56 13.43 7.35
N GLN A 81 -12.35 12.90 7.52
CA GLN A 81 -11.28 13.65 8.18
C GLN A 81 -10.40 14.40 7.18
N GLN A 82 -10.12 13.78 6.02
CA GLN A 82 -9.34 14.44 4.96
C GLN A 82 -10.21 15.23 3.97
N ASN A 83 -11.55 15.20 4.14
CA ASN A 83 -12.53 15.86 3.27
C ASN A 83 -12.28 15.60 1.76
N MET A 84 -11.83 14.39 1.42
CA MET A 84 -11.49 14.05 0.04
C MET A 84 -12.74 13.75 -0.78
N GLN A 85 -12.74 14.23 -2.02
CA GLN A 85 -13.76 13.85 -2.99
C GLN A 85 -13.73 12.36 -3.30
N ASN A 86 -14.88 11.80 -3.67
CA ASN A 86 -15.03 10.37 -3.97
C ASN A 86 -14.05 9.87 -5.04
N SER A 87 -13.73 10.68 -6.05
CA SER A 87 -12.74 10.35 -7.09
C SER A 87 -11.34 10.13 -6.49
N SER A 88 -10.89 11.01 -5.60
CA SER A 88 -9.60 10.89 -4.90
C SER A 88 -9.56 9.70 -3.96
N VAL A 89 -10.66 9.43 -3.25
CA VAL A 89 -10.80 8.24 -2.38
C VAL A 89 -10.70 6.97 -3.23
N ASN A 90 -11.48 6.88 -4.31
CA ASN A 90 -11.47 5.72 -5.19
C ASN A 90 -10.10 5.49 -5.82
N ARG A 91 -9.37 6.56 -6.19
CA ARG A 91 -7.99 6.45 -6.69
C ARG A 91 -7.06 5.81 -5.67
N LYS A 92 -7.11 6.24 -4.41
CA LYS A 92 -6.31 5.67 -3.31
C LYS A 92 -6.67 4.21 -3.03
N ILE A 93 -7.96 3.86 -3.06
CA ILE A 93 -8.40 2.47 -2.87
C ILE A 93 -7.94 1.60 -4.04
N SER A 94 -8.03 2.08 -5.28
CA SER A 94 -7.50 1.37 -6.45
C SER A 94 -5.98 1.15 -6.37
N ALA A 95 -5.23 2.12 -5.82
CA ALA A 95 -3.81 1.93 -5.53
C ALA A 95 -3.58 0.79 -4.54
N LEU A 96 -4.30 0.76 -3.42
CA LEU A 96 -4.18 -0.33 -2.45
C LEU A 96 -4.60 -1.69 -3.02
N LYS A 97 -5.66 -1.75 -3.84
CA LYS A 97 -6.03 -2.98 -4.56
C LYS A 97 -4.91 -3.51 -5.45
N SER A 98 -4.23 -2.61 -6.16
CA SER A 98 -3.09 -2.95 -7.01
C SER A 98 -1.93 -3.52 -6.19
N LEU A 99 -1.59 -2.87 -5.06
CA LEU A 99 -0.54 -3.35 -4.15
C LEU A 99 -0.89 -4.73 -3.57
N PHE A 100 -2.07 -4.88 -3.00
CA PHE A 100 -2.47 -6.16 -2.40
C PHE A 100 -2.54 -7.28 -3.44
N LYS A 101 -3.01 -6.99 -4.66
CA LYS A 101 -2.97 -7.99 -5.74
C LYS A 101 -1.54 -8.45 -6.04
N TYR A 102 -0.58 -7.52 -6.05
CA TYR A 102 0.82 -7.85 -6.24
C TYR A 102 1.35 -8.72 -5.09
N LEU A 103 1.18 -8.30 -3.84
CA LEU A 103 1.66 -9.03 -2.66
C LEU A 103 1.04 -10.43 -2.51
N THR A 104 -0.17 -10.64 -3.04
CA THR A 104 -0.88 -11.92 -2.89
C THR A 104 -0.83 -12.84 -4.10
N SER A 105 -0.28 -12.40 -5.23
CA SER A 105 -0.37 -13.18 -6.47
C SER A 105 0.71 -12.92 -7.53
N LEU A 106 1.49 -11.84 -7.43
CA LEU A 106 2.46 -11.44 -8.45
C LEU A 106 3.86 -11.18 -7.88
N SER A 107 4.03 -11.43 -6.59
CA SER A 107 5.31 -11.41 -5.88
C SER A 107 5.75 -12.84 -5.63
N GLU A 108 7.05 -13.01 -5.48
CA GLU A 108 7.68 -14.29 -5.17
C GLU A 108 8.72 -14.04 -4.07
N ASN A 109 8.68 -14.85 -3.01
CA ASN A 109 9.73 -14.92 -2.01
C ASN A 109 10.84 -15.90 -2.47
N ASP A 110 11.86 -16.13 -1.63
CA ASP A 110 12.96 -17.05 -1.93
C ASP A 110 12.52 -18.51 -2.18
N GLU A 111 11.31 -18.88 -1.77
CA GLU A 111 10.70 -20.21 -1.96
C GLU A 111 9.79 -20.28 -3.19
N GLY A 112 9.59 -19.15 -3.91
CA GLY A 112 8.68 -19.05 -5.06
C GLY A 112 7.21 -18.87 -4.69
N GLU A 113 6.89 -18.59 -3.43
CA GLU A 113 5.53 -18.33 -2.94
C GLU A 113 5.24 -16.82 -2.86
N CYS A 114 3.97 -16.44 -2.96
CA CYS A 114 3.59 -15.04 -2.72
C CYS A 114 3.77 -14.64 -1.24
N TYR A 115 3.90 -13.34 -0.95
CA TYR A 115 4.20 -12.89 0.41
C TYR A 115 3.11 -13.23 1.43
N PHE A 116 1.84 -13.23 1.02
CA PHE A 116 0.74 -13.73 1.83
C PHE A 116 -0.50 -14.03 0.97
N TYR A 117 -1.37 -14.95 1.40
CA TYR A 117 -2.50 -15.40 0.58
C TYR A 117 -3.77 -14.56 0.76
N ARG A 118 -3.98 -14.00 1.96
CA ARG A 118 -5.24 -13.33 2.29
C ARG A 118 -5.27 -11.89 1.73
N ASN A 119 -6.05 -11.68 0.68
CA ASN A 119 -6.27 -10.35 0.12
C ASN A 119 -7.52 -9.67 0.71
N VAL A 120 -7.35 -8.75 1.67
CA VAL A 120 -8.47 -7.98 2.24
C VAL A 120 -9.08 -6.94 1.27
N MET A 121 -8.34 -6.60 0.21
CA MET A 121 -8.72 -5.59 -0.79
C MET A 121 -9.40 -6.18 -2.03
N ALA A 122 -9.51 -7.52 -2.14
CA ALA A 122 -10.11 -8.23 -3.26
C ALA A 122 -11.60 -7.87 -3.47
#